data_AF-A0A498KWY6-F1
#
_entry.id   AF-A0A498KWY6-F1
#
_cell.length_a   1.000
_cell.length_b   1.000
_cell.length_c   1.000
_cell.angle_alpha   90.00
_cell.angle_beta   90.00
_cell.angle_gamma   90.00
#
_symmetry.space_group_name_H-M   'P 1'
#
loop_
_entity.id
_entity.type
_entity.pdbx_description
1 polymer ?
#
loop_
_entity_poly.entity_id
_entity_poly.type
_entity_poly.pdbx_seq_one_letter_code
_entity_poly.pdbx_strand_id
1 'polypeptide(L)'
;MNPEWKVILLDGLIGVSMLVNSYLGVSSSVQWWAVVVFVGAAVWNAGIFYRVERTAVEESLREILVGSLVIASPVLVAIAMVVSNHPLADTILVGVFAGFGAGILGYRFLYGIVRPIPERRLERASRRAV
;
A
#
# COMPACT_ATOMS: atom_id res chain seq x y z
N MET A 1 22.82 -6.88 6.66
CA MET A 1 22.01 -6.48 5.48
C MET A 1 21.79 -4.98 5.54
N ASN A 2 22.09 -4.24 4.47
CA ASN A 2 21.91 -2.79 4.46
C ASN A 2 20.45 -2.41 4.75
N PRO A 3 20.19 -1.38 5.56
CA PRO A 3 18.83 -0.97 5.93
C PRO A 3 17.97 -0.60 4.73
N GLU A 4 18.58 -0.09 3.65
CA GLU A 4 17.90 0.20 2.38
C GLU A 4 17.24 -1.04 1.77
N TRP A 5 18.02 -2.12 1.62
CA TRP A 5 17.55 -3.39 1.08
C TRP A 5 16.50 -4.06 1.97
N LYS A 6 16.63 -3.94 3.29
CA LYS A 6 15.59 -4.40 4.24
C LYS A 6 14.24 -3.75 3.92
N VAL A 7 14.21 -2.43 3.79
CA VAL A 7 12.95 -1.71 3.55
C VAL A 7 12.41 -1.97 2.14
N ILE A 8 13.28 -2.04 1.11
CA ILE A 8 12.86 -2.36 -0.26
C ILE A 8 12.24 -3.76 -0.33
N LEU A 9 12.86 -4.76 0.30
CA LEU A 9 12.34 -6.13 0.28
C LEU A 9 11.03 -6.27 1.05
N LEU A 10 10.90 -5.64 2.22
CA LEU A 10 9.69 -5.71 3.03
C LEU A 10 8.50 -5.01 2.35
N ASP A 11 8.67 -3.75 1.97
CA ASP A 11 7.62 -2.99 1.27
C ASP A 11 7.33 -3.61 -0.10
N GLY A 12 8.37 -4.09 -0.79
CA GLY A 12 8.25 -4.78 -2.07
C GLY A 12 7.47 -6.08 -1.98
N LEU A 13 7.73 -6.93 -0.98
CA LEU A 13 7.01 -8.17 -0.75
C LEU A 13 5.52 -7.90 -0.46
N ILE A 14 5.23 -6.88 0.34
CA ILE A 14 3.84 -6.46 0.60
C ILE A 14 3.19 -6.00 -0.71
N GLY A 15 3.84 -5.10 -1.46
CA GLY A 15 3.30 -4.62 -2.72
C GLY A 15 3.04 -5.73 -3.75
N VAL A 16 4.00 -6.65 -3.91
CA VAL A 16 3.88 -7.80 -4.82
C VAL A 16 2.78 -8.75 -4.37
N SER A 17 2.70 -9.09 -3.08
CA SER A 17 1.66 -10.00 -2.58
C SER A 17 0.24 -9.44 -2.80
N MET A 18 0.07 -8.13 -2.67
CA MET A 18 -1.20 -7.45 -2.94
C MET A 18 -1.56 -7.47 -4.43
N LEU A 19 -0.57 -7.27 -5.33
CA LEU A 19 -0.78 -7.41 -6.78
C LEU A 19 -1.13 -8.83 -7.18
N VAL A 20 -0.42 -9.83 -6.64
CA VAL A 20 -0.69 -11.25 -6.90
C VAL A 20 -2.08 -11.61 -6.41
N ASN A 21 -2.45 -11.20 -5.19
CA ASN A 21 -3.79 -11.45 -4.66
C ASN A 21 -4.87 -10.81 -5.53
N SER A 22 -4.67 -9.56 -5.94
CA SER A 22 -5.60 -8.89 -6.85
C SER A 22 -5.72 -9.60 -8.20
N TYR A 23 -4.61 -10.08 -8.76
CA TYR A 23 -4.61 -10.80 -10.04
C TYR A 23 -5.38 -12.12 -9.94
N LEU A 24 -5.18 -12.86 -8.85
CA LEU A 24 -5.91 -14.10 -8.57
C LEU A 24 -7.40 -13.86 -8.30
N GLY A 25 -7.76 -12.67 -7.83
CA GLY A 25 -9.15 -12.25 -7.60
C GLY A 25 -9.86 -11.70 -8.84
N VAL A 26 -9.20 -11.59 -10.00
CA VAL A 26 -9.86 -11.13 -11.23
C VAL A 26 -10.83 -12.19 -11.72
N SER A 27 -12.09 -11.80 -11.87
CA SER A 27 -13.20 -12.63 -12.34
C SER A 27 -14.02 -11.90 -13.40
N SER A 28 -14.96 -12.60 -14.05
CA SER A 28 -15.93 -11.99 -14.99
C SER A 28 -16.90 -11.00 -14.32
N SER A 29 -16.96 -10.97 -12.98
CA SER A 29 -17.75 -9.99 -12.21
C SER A 29 -17.04 -8.65 -12.01
N VAL A 30 -15.75 -8.54 -12.35
CA VAL A 30 -15.00 -7.28 -12.25
C VAL A 30 -15.43 -6.32 -13.36
N GLN A 31 -15.93 -5.15 -12.98
CA GLN A 31 -16.37 -4.14 -13.93
C GLN A 31 -15.18 -3.32 -14.45
N TRP A 32 -15.29 -2.84 -15.70
CA TRP A 32 -14.21 -2.11 -16.38
C TRP A 32 -13.75 -0.84 -15.64
N TRP A 33 -14.65 -0.20 -14.86
CA TRP A 33 -14.31 0.98 -14.06
C TRP A 33 -13.49 0.65 -12.81
N ALA A 34 -13.18 -0.62 -12.52
CA ALA A 34 -12.20 -1.02 -11.50
C ALA A 34 -10.87 -0.25 -11.65
N VAL A 35 -10.52 0.15 -12.88
CA VAL A 35 -9.35 0.98 -13.17
C VAL A 35 -9.37 2.32 -12.41
N VAL A 36 -10.55 2.91 -12.19
CA VAL A 36 -10.69 4.18 -11.44
C VAL A 36 -10.40 3.96 -9.97
N VAL A 37 -10.93 2.87 -9.39
CA VAL A 37 -10.65 2.46 -8.00
C VAL A 37 -9.15 2.17 -7.84
N PHE A 38 -8.58 1.47 -8.80
CA PHE A 38 -7.14 1.18 -8.88
C PHE A 38 -6.30 2.45 -8.85
N VAL A 39 -6.54 3.39 -9.77
CA VAL A 39 -5.77 4.64 -9.84
C VAL A 39 -5.96 5.46 -8.56
N GLY A 40 -7.19 5.58 -8.07
CA GLY A 40 -7.50 6.30 -6.83
C GLY A 40 -6.76 5.72 -5.63
N ALA A 41 -6.81 4.40 -5.46
CA ALA A 41 -6.09 3.70 -4.40
C ALA A 41 -4.57 3.85 -4.56
N ALA A 42 -4.01 3.72 -5.77
CA ALA A 42 -2.58 3.89 -6.00
C ALA A 42 -2.08 5.29 -5.62
N VAL A 43 -2.78 6.33 -6.06
CA VAL A 43 -2.44 7.73 -5.77
C VAL A 43 -2.59 8.02 -4.27
N TRP A 44 -3.68 7.56 -3.66
CA TRP A 44 -3.94 7.74 -2.23
C TRP A 44 -2.83 7.12 -1.38
N ASN A 45 -2.47 5.86 -1.66
CA ASN A 45 -1.44 5.15 -0.94
C ASN A 45 -0.07 5.80 -1.12
N ALA A 46 0.34 6.08 -2.36
CA ALA A 46 1.59 6.79 -2.63
C ALA A 46 1.64 8.16 -1.93
N GLY A 47 0.52 8.89 -1.90
CA GLY A 47 0.38 10.17 -1.21
C GLY A 47 0.53 10.07 0.31
N ILE A 48 -0.05 9.03 0.94
CA ILE A 48 0.14 8.82 2.37
C ILE A 48 1.59 8.43 2.66
N PHE A 49 2.19 7.50 1.91
CA PHE A 49 3.61 7.15 2.10
C PHE A 49 4.52 8.37 1.98
N TYR A 50 4.27 9.21 0.96
CA TYR A 50 4.97 10.48 0.79
C TYR A 50 4.81 11.39 2.02
N ARG A 51 3.58 11.63 2.47
CA ARG A 51 3.34 12.49 3.64
C ARG A 51 3.99 11.90 4.88
N VAL A 52 3.79 10.62 5.17
CA VAL A 52 4.30 9.95 6.37
C VAL A 52 5.83 9.94 6.44
N GLU A 53 6.50 9.84 5.30
CA GLU A 53 7.96 9.86 5.27
C GLU A 53 8.56 11.27 5.28
N ARG A 54 7.85 12.26 4.72
CA ARG A 54 8.34 13.63 4.57
C ARG A 54 7.92 14.56 5.71
N THR A 55 6.76 14.34 6.30
CA THR A 55 6.30 15.12 7.46
C THR A 55 6.88 14.50 8.73
N ALA A 56 7.38 15.36 9.63
CA ALA A 56 7.92 14.98 10.93
C ALA A 56 6.80 14.59 11.91
N VAL A 57 5.89 13.71 11.49
CA VAL A 57 4.81 13.22 12.35
C VAL A 57 5.44 12.38 13.45
N GLU A 58 5.03 12.64 14.70
CA GLU A 58 5.41 11.84 15.86
C GLU A 58 5.20 10.35 15.59
N GLU A 59 6.14 9.53 16.05
CA GLU A 59 6.23 8.11 15.69
C GLU A 59 4.95 7.33 16.01
N SER A 60 4.29 7.67 17.12
CA SER A 60 3.00 7.12 17.56
C SER A 60 1.84 7.47 16.61
N LEU A 61 1.69 8.74 16.25
CA LEU A 61 0.68 9.20 15.29
C LEU A 61 0.93 8.63 13.90
N ARG A 62 2.18 8.47 13.51
CA ARG A 62 2.55 7.86 12.23
C ARG A 62 2.15 6.39 12.14
N GLU A 63 2.45 5.59 13.16
CA GLU A 63 2.09 4.16 13.16
C GLU A 63 0.56 3.99 13.15
N ILE A 64 -0.16 4.85 13.87
CA ILE A 64 -1.63 4.89 13.83
C ILE A 64 -2.10 5.30 12.44
N LEU A 65 -1.58 6.36 11.82
CA LEU A 65 -2.02 6.83 10.50
C LEU A 65 -1.71 5.82 9.38
N VAL A 66 -0.53 5.19 9.38
CA VAL A 66 -0.21 4.14 8.39
C VAL A 66 -1.03 2.89 8.66
N GLY A 67 -1.08 2.41 9.90
CA GLY A 67 -1.85 1.21 10.25
C GLY A 67 -3.35 1.37 9.96
N SER A 68 -3.93 2.52 10.30
CA SER A 68 -5.38 2.76 10.20
C SER A 68 -5.85 3.25 8.82
N LEU A 69 -5.19 4.25 8.22
CA LEU A 69 -5.68 4.87 6.98
C LEU A 69 -5.14 4.20 5.71
N VAL A 70 -3.93 3.63 5.78
CA VAL A 70 -3.32 2.96 4.64
C VAL A 70 -3.80 1.52 4.63
N ILE A 71 -3.59 0.78 5.72
CA ILE A 71 -3.84 -0.66 5.73
C ILE A 71 -5.27 -1.00 6.16
N ALA A 72 -5.71 -0.53 7.32
CA ALA A 72 -6.97 -1.02 7.91
C ALA A 72 -8.22 -0.50 7.18
N SER A 73 -8.27 0.78 6.80
CA SER A 73 -9.47 1.38 6.22
C SER A 73 -9.89 0.76 4.87
N PRO A 74 -8.99 0.63 3.87
CA PRO A 74 -9.38 0.01 2.60
C PRO A 74 -9.74 -1.47 2.77
N VAL A 75 -9.01 -2.18 3.64
CA VAL A 75 -9.26 -3.60 3.94
C VAL A 75 -10.58 -3.80 4.69
N LEU A 76 -10.93 -2.92 5.64
CA LEU A 76 -12.20 -2.98 6.38
C LEU A 76 -13.39 -2.69 5.46
N VAL A 77 -13.28 -1.69 4.57
CA VAL A 77 -14.32 -1.39 3.58
C VAL A 77 -14.51 -2.57 2.64
N ALA A 78 -13.41 -3.12 2.13
CA ALA A 78 -13.38 -4.34 1.33
C ALA A 78 -14.10 -5.51 2.03
N ILE A 79 -13.71 -5.84 3.26
CA ILE A 79 -14.30 -6.92 4.05
C ILE A 79 -15.79 -6.67 4.30
N ALA A 80 -16.19 -5.45 4.66
CA ALA A 80 -17.59 -5.11 4.89
C ALA A 80 -18.45 -5.31 3.62
N MET A 81 -17.91 -5.00 2.44
CA MET A 81 -18.61 -5.22 1.17
C MET A 81 -18.76 -6.71 0.82
N VAL A 82 -17.75 -7.53 1.13
CA VAL A 82 -17.85 -9.00 0.99
C VAL A 82 -18.89 -9.57 1.94
N VAL A 83 -18.81 -9.21 3.22
CA VAL A 83 -19.74 -9.71 4.27
C VAL A 83 -21.19 -9.31 3.97
N SER A 84 -21.40 -8.15 3.36
CA SER A 84 -22.74 -7.69 2.94
C SER A 84 -23.21 -8.27 1.60
N ASN A 85 -22.44 -9.16 0.95
CA ASN A 85 -22.72 -9.69 -0.39
C ASN A 85 -23.01 -8.60 -1.43
N HIS A 86 -22.30 -7.47 -1.33
CA HIS A 86 -22.54 -6.35 -2.23
C HIS A 86 -22.12 -6.73 -3.66
N PRO A 87 -22.94 -6.49 -4.69
CA PRO A 87 -22.66 -6.90 -6.07
C PRO A 87 -21.43 -6.22 -6.71
N LEU A 88 -20.87 -5.22 -6.03
CA LEU A 88 -19.67 -4.48 -6.46
C LEU A 88 -18.41 -4.87 -5.68
N ALA A 89 -18.51 -5.81 -4.74
CA ALA A 89 -17.41 -6.18 -3.85
C ALA A 89 -16.16 -6.58 -4.65
N ASP A 90 -16.29 -7.49 -5.62
CA ASP A 90 -15.17 -7.96 -6.43
C ASP A 90 -14.46 -6.83 -7.19
N THR A 91 -15.24 -5.93 -7.79
CA THR A 91 -14.70 -4.77 -8.54
C THR A 91 -13.89 -3.85 -7.63
N ILE A 92 -14.42 -3.58 -6.43
CA ILE A 92 -13.78 -2.68 -5.47
C ILE A 92 -12.56 -3.34 -4.84
N LEU A 93 -12.65 -4.62 -4.49
CA LEU A 93 -11.54 -5.40 -3.94
C LEU A 93 -10.37 -5.42 -4.91
N VAL A 94 -10.59 -5.91 -6.13
CA VAL A 94 -9.55 -5.99 -7.15
C VAL A 94 -8.94 -4.61 -7.38
N GLY A 95 -9.76 -3.57 -7.55
CA GLY A 95 -9.28 -2.20 -7.70
C GLY A 95 -8.41 -1.74 -6.53
N VAL A 96 -8.87 -1.90 -5.29
CA VAL A 96 -8.17 -1.47 -4.08
C VAL A 96 -6.86 -2.24 -3.90
N PHE A 97 -6.88 -3.58 -3.97
CA PHE A 97 -5.70 -4.41 -3.77
C PHE A 97 -4.64 -4.17 -4.86
N ALA A 98 -5.06 -4.09 -6.13
CA ALA A 98 -4.15 -3.74 -7.22
C ALA A 98 -3.57 -2.33 -7.02
N GLY A 99 -4.40 -1.35 -6.66
CA GLY A 99 -3.98 0.03 -6.48
C GLY A 99 -3.05 0.18 -5.29
N PHE A 100 -3.31 -0.54 -4.21
CA PHE A 100 -2.47 -0.59 -3.02
C PHE A 100 -1.07 -1.13 -3.34
N GLY A 101 -1.01 -2.29 -4.00
CA GLY A 101 0.25 -2.90 -4.41
C GLY A 101 1.04 -2.00 -5.36
N ALA A 102 0.36 -1.44 -6.37
CA ALA A 102 0.97 -0.51 -7.32
C ALA A 102 1.43 0.80 -6.66
N GLY A 103 0.68 1.34 -5.72
CA GLY A 103 1.02 2.56 -4.98
C GLY A 103 2.28 2.39 -4.14
N ILE A 104 2.40 1.26 -3.43
CA ILE A 104 3.60 0.93 -2.65
C ILE A 104 4.80 0.75 -3.57
N LEU A 105 4.68 -0.10 -4.59
CA LEU A 105 5.78 -0.40 -5.50
C LEU A 105 6.21 0.83 -6.30
N GLY A 106 5.24 1.62 -6.80
CA GLY A 106 5.50 2.85 -7.52
C GLY A 106 6.20 3.89 -6.65
N TYR A 107 5.74 4.06 -5.40
CA TYR A 107 6.41 4.93 -4.43
C TYR A 107 7.84 4.46 -4.15
N ARG A 108 8.06 3.15 -3.97
CA ARG A 108 9.37 2.59 -3.66
C ARG A 108 10.33 2.59 -4.86
N PHE A 109 9.81 2.40 -6.05
CA PHE A 109 10.57 2.58 -7.28
C PHE A 109 11.08 4.03 -7.36
N LEU A 110 10.20 5.00 -7.10
CA LEU A 110 10.57 6.42 -7.14
C LEU A 110 11.51 6.82 -5.98
N TYR A 111 11.27 6.36 -4.76
CA TYR A 111 12.00 6.74 -3.53
C TYR A 111 12.87 5.62 -2.94
N GLY A 112 13.42 4.79 -3.81
CA GLY A 112 14.34 3.71 -3.46
C GLY A 112 15.30 3.38 -4.59
N ILE A 113 14.86 3.53 -5.85
CA ILE A 113 15.71 3.35 -7.03
C ILE A 113 16.04 4.69 -7.68
N VAL A 114 15.03 5.53 -7.95
CA VAL A 114 15.24 6.82 -8.66
C VAL A 114 15.73 7.92 -7.72
N ARG A 115 15.18 7.99 -6.50
CA ARG A 115 15.55 8.95 -5.46
C ARG A 115 15.96 8.23 -4.19
N PRO A 116 16.92 8.78 -3.43
CA PRO A 116 17.38 8.16 -2.19
C PRO A 116 16.24 8.06 -1.18
N ILE A 117 16.29 6.98 -0.40
CA ILE A 117 15.35 6.71 0.70
C ILE A 117 15.58 7.77 1.78
N PRO A 118 14.52 8.36 2.37
CA PRO A 118 14.67 9.32 3.46
C PRO A 118 15.46 8.75 4.64
N GLU A 119 16.45 9.49 5.14
CA GLU A 119 17.38 9.08 6.22
C GLU A 119 16.65 8.60 7.48
N ARG A 120 15.58 9.29 7.87
CA ARG A 120 14.71 8.91 9.01
C ARG A 120 14.11 7.51 8.90
N ARG A 121 13.97 6.95 7.70
CA ARG A 121 13.46 5.57 7.51
C ARG A 121 14.60 4.55 7.57
N LEU A 122 15.79 4.92 7.10
CA LEU A 122 17.00 4.11 7.22
C LEU A 122 17.45 3.97 8.67
N GLU A 123 17.40 5.06 9.43
CA GLU A 123 17.74 5.09 10.85
C GLU A 123 16.82 4.18 11.68
N ARG A 124 15.56 4.03 11.28
CA ARG A 124 14.63 3.09 11.91
C ARG A 124 14.85 1.65 11.48
N ALA A 125 15.13 1.43 10.20
CA ALA A 125 15.47 0.10 9.70
C ALA A 125 16.78 -0.41 10.33
N SER A 126 17.70 0.47 10.72
CA SER A 126 18.90 0.11 11.47
C SER A 126 18.60 -0.14 12.96
N ARG A 127 17.73 0.67 13.59
CA ARG A 127 17.31 0.46 14.99
C ARG A 127 16.46 -0.80 15.21
N ARG A 128 15.70 -1.26 14.21
CA ARG A 128 14.95 -2.54 14.23
C ARG A 128 15.84 -3.76 13.92
N ALA A 129 17.14 -3.70 14.21
CA ALA A 129 18.02 -4.85 14.16
C ALA A 129 17.70 -5.80 15.32
N VAL A 130 16.69 -6.65 15.10
CA VAL A 130 16.65 -8.00 15.65
C VAL A 130 17.45 -8.91 14.72
#